data_AF-A0A5N6PWF6-F1
#
_entry.id   AF-A0A5N6PWF6-F1
#
_cell.length_a   1.000
_cell.length_b   1.000
_cell.length_c   1.000
_cell.angle_alpha   90.00
_cell.angle_beta   90.00
_cell.angle_gamma   90.00
#
_symmetry.space_group_name_H-M   'P 1'
#
loop_
_entity.id
_entity.type
_entity.pdbx_description
1 polymer ?
#
loop_
_entity_poly.entity_id
_entity_poly.type
_entity_poly.pdbx_seq_one_letter_code
_entity_poly.pdbx_strand_id
1 'polypeptide(L)'
;MDPNYSLPPNVALITLQELEDGSVLLRLAHLYEANEDVDLSTLVKVELKKLFAQKMIKTIRETSLSANQDKSAIKRRPWKVEDRSGPEPSTVRGGPVDPSALVVELGPMEIRTFILQV
;
A
#
# COMPACT_ATOMS: atom_id res chain seq x y z
N MET A 1 1.29 -18.18 -4.55
CA MET A 1 0.36 -17.29 -5.28
C MET A 1 -0.65 -18.16 -6.02
N ASP A 2 -1.89 -17.72 -6.19
CA ASP A 2 -2.81 -18.35 -7.14
C ASP A 2 -2.14 -18.36 -8.53
N PRO A 3 -2.02 -19.52 -9.22
CA PRO A 3 -1.33 -19.62 -10.50
C PRO A 3 -1.88 -18.68 -11.59
N ASN A 4 -3.15 -18.28 -11.48
CA ASN A 4 -3.81 -17.40 -12.44
C ASN A 4 -3.86 -15.93 -11.98
N TYR A 5 -3.28 -15.61 -10.83
CA TYR A 5 -3.22 -14.24 -10.33
C TYR A 5 -1.87 -13.62 -10.65
N SER A 6 -1.90 -12.40 -11.17
CA SER A 6 -0.73 -11.55 -11.38
C SER A 6 -1.01 -10.19 -10.77
N LEU A 7 0.03 -9.52 -10.28
CA LEU A 7 -0.11 -8.14 -9.83
C LEU A 7 -0.51 -7.25 -11.03
N PRO A 8 -1.32 -6.21 -10.80
CA PRO A 8 -1.58 -5.20 -11.81
C PRO A 8 -0.28 -4.60 -12.35
N PRO A 9 -0.21 -4.22 -13.65
CA PRO A 9 1.03 -3.76 -14.28
C PRO A 9 1.61 -2.47 -13.67
N ASN A 10 0.77 -1.67 -13.02
CA ASN A 10 1.15 -0.45 -12.30
C ASN A 10 1.56 -0.68 -10.84
N VAL A 11 1.66 -1.94 -10.38
CA VAL A 11 2.08 -2.29 -9.02
C VAL A 11 3.29 -3.21 -9.01
N ALA A 12 4.26 -2.91 -8.15
CA ALA A 12 5.39 -3.78 -7.85
C ALA A 12 5.40 -4.25 -6.38
N LEU A 13 5.77 -5.51 -6.19
CA LEU A 13 6.16 -6.07 -4.90
C LEU A 13 7.64 -5.74 -4.65
N ILE A 14 7.92 -4.72 -3.86
CA ILE A 14 9.28 -4.23 -3.62
C ILE A 14 9.92 -4.82 -2.35
N THR A 15 9.12 -5.40 -1.45
CA THR A 15 9.64 -6.15 -0.31
C THR A 15 8.70 -7.28 0.05
N LEU A 16 9.25 -8.48 0.20
CA LEU A 16 8.64 -9.63 0.84
C LEU A 16 9.69 -10.28 1.72
N GLN A 17 9.55 -10.17 3.04
CA GLN A 17 10.57 -10.61 3.99
C GLN A 17 9.91 -11.21 5.24
N GLU A 18 10.42 -12.35 5.70
CA GLU A 18 10.09 -12.91 7.01
C GLU A 18 10.88 -12.20 8.12
N LEU A 19 10.21 -11.87 9.22
CA LEU A 19 10.77 -11.23 10.41
C LEU A 19 11.06 -12.29 11.49
N GLU A 20 11.85 -11.92 12.49
CA GLU A 20 12.30 -12.84 13.55
C GLU A 20 11.14 -13.46 14.36
N ASP A 21 10.02 -12.76 14.48
CA ASP A 21 8.81 -13.23 15.18
C ASP A 21 7.90 -14.11 14.29
N GLY A 22 8.34 -14.44 13.08
CA GLY A 22 7.58 -15.21 12.09
C GLY A 22 6.50 -14.41 11.37
N SER A 23 6.41 -13.09 11.60
CA SER A 23 5.57 -12.20 10.79
C SER A 23 6.24 -11.88 9.45
N VAL A 24 5.47 -11.35 8.50
CA VAL A 24 5.95 -11.03 7.15
C VAL A 24 5.82 -9.54 6.88
N LEU A 25 6.94 -8.92 6.50
CA LEU A 25 7.00 -7.55 5.99
C LEU A 25 6.71 -7.55 4.49
N LEU A 26 5.64 -6.83 4.12
CA LEU A 26 5.17 -6.67 2.75
C LEU A 26 5.22 -5.18 2.37
N ARG A 27 5.81 -4.86 1.22
CA ARG A 27 5.72 -3.53 0.60
C ARG A 27 5.25 -3.61 -0.84
N LEU A 28 4.18 -2.87 -1.12
CA LEU A 28 3.62 -2.69 -2.46
C LEU A 28 3.82 -1.24 -2.88
N ALA A 29 4.27 -1.02 -4.12
CA ALA A 29 4.51 0.29 -4.67
C ALA A 29 3.71 0.48 -5.96
N HIS A 30 3.05 1.62 -6.11
CA HIS A 30 2.53 2.08 -7.38
C HIS A 30 3.68 2.70 -8.21
N LEU A 31 3.85 2.25 -9.45
CA LEU A 31 5.02 2.59 -10.25
C LEU A 31 4.91 3.93 -10.98
N TYR A 32 3.69 4.38 -11.29
CA TYR A 32 3.43 5.55 -12.11
C TYR A 32 3.13 6.80 -11.27
N GLU A 33 3.52 7.96 -11.79
CA GLU A 33 3.14 9.28 -11.30
C GLU A 33 1.74 9.68 -11.79
N ALA A 34 1.11 10.63 -11.12
CA ALA A 34 -0.17 11.17 -11.54
C ALA A 34 -0.05 11.82 -12.93
N ASN A 35 -0.96 11.43 -13.84
CA ASN A 35 -0.99 11.90 -15.24
C ASN A 35 0.19 11.47 -16.12
N GLU A 36 0.97 10.46 -15.70
CA GLU A 36 2.02 9.88 -16.55
C GLU A 36 1.41 9.01 -17.68
N ASP A 37 0.35 8.26 -17.36
CA ASP A 37 -0.36 7.39 -18.28
C ASP A 37 -1.88 7.43 -17.99
N VAL A 38 -2.71 7.38 -19.04
CA VAL A 38 -4.17 7.52 -18.91
C VAL A 38 -4.79 6.35 -18.14
N ASP A 39 -4.27 5.14 -18.34
CA ASP A 39 -4.82 3.91 -17.78
C ASP A 39 -4.05 3.49 -16.51
N LEU A 40 -2.72 3.66 -16.51
CA LEU A 40 -1.84 3.13 -15.47
C LEU A 40 -1.64 4.09 -14.29
N SER A 41 -1.85 5.40 -14.47
CA SER A 41 -1.79 6.40 -13.39
C SER A 41 -3.09 6.53 -12.60
N THR A 42 -3.83 5.43 -12.44
CA THR A 42 -5.14 5.38 -11.77
C THR A 42 -5.10 4.55 -10.48
N LEU A 43 -6.13 4.68 -9.65
CA LEU A 43 -6.22 3.91 -8.41
C LEU A 43 -6.33 2.41 -8.71
N VAL A 44 -5.50 1.61 -8.05
CA VAL A 44 -5.43 0.16 -8.29
C VAL A 44 -5.64 -0.66 -7.02
N LYS A 45 -6.21 -1.86 -7.18
CA LYS A 45 -6.51 -2.81 -6.10
C LYS A 45 -5.66 -4.06 -6.20
N VAL A 46 -5.13 -4.50 -5.07
CA VAL A 46 -4.37 -5.74 -4.92
C VAL A 46 -5.07 -6.66 -3.92
N GLU A 47 -5.35 -7.89 -4.31
CA GLU A 47 -6.05 -8.88 -3.50
C GLU A 47 -5.03 -9.78 -2.78
N LEU A 48 -4.82 -9.55 -1.49
CA LEU A 48 -3.79 -10.27 -0.74
C LEU A 48 -4.14 -11.76 -0.55
N LYS A 49 -5.44 -12.12 -0.53
CA LYS A 49 -5.87 -13.53 -0.48
C LYS A 49 -5.38 -14.33 -1.70
N LYS A 50 -5.39 -13.72 -2.88
CA LYS A 50 -4.90 -14.35 -4.12
C LYS A 50 -3.37 -14.35 -4.18
N LEU A 51 -2.74 -13.27 -3.70
CA LEU A 51 -1.27 -13.18 -3.60
C LEU A 51 -0.71 -14.28 -2.70
N PHE A 52 -1.31 -14.50 -1.52
CA PHE A 52 -0.92 -15.49 -0.52
C PHE A 52 -1.81 -16.73 -0.51
N ALA A 53 -2.25 -17.24 -1.67
CA ALA A 53 -3.21 -18.36 -1.75
C ALA A 53 -2.86 -19.65 -0.96
N GLN A 54 -1.58 -19.87 -0.65
CA GLN A 54 -1.09 -21.04 0.09
C GLN A 54 -0.96 -20.80 1.60
N LYS A 55 -1.20 -19.58 2.09
CA LYS A 55 -1.05 -19.17 3.49
C LYS A 55 -2.27 -18.37 3.94
N MET A 56 -2.73 -18.61 5.16
CA MET A 56 -3.88 -17.89 5.70
C MET A 56 -3.41 -16.66 6.46
N ILE A 57 -3.72 -15.47 5.95
CA ILE A 57 -3.43 -14.22 6.66
C ILE A 57 -4.38 -14.11 7.86
N LYS A 58 -3.83 -14.18 9.07
CA LYS A 58 -4.55 -14.04 10.35
C LYS A 58 -4.77 -12.57 10.70
N THR A 59 -3.72 -11.76 10.55
CA THR A 59 -3.76 -10.33 10.87
C THR A 59 -2.98 -9.53 9.84
N ILE A 60 -3.42 -8.28 9.66
CA ILE A 60 -2.78 -7.30 8.79
C ILE A 60 -2.68 -5.98 9.54
N ARG A 61 -1.50 -5.37 9.52
CA ARG A 61 -1.26 -4.05 10.13
C ARG A 61 -0.49 -3.17 9.16
N GLU A 62 -1.05 -2.01 8.85
CA GLU A 62 -0.35 -0.99 8.05
C GLU A 62 0.57 -0.15 8.93
N THR A 63 1.79 0.10 8.46
CA THR A 63 2.83 0.80 9.22
C THR A 63 3.48 1.94 8.41
N SER A 64 4.42 2.65 9.04
CA SER A 64 5.33 3.57 8.37
C SER A 64 6.21 2.86 7.33
N LEU A 65 6.89 3.62 6.46
CA LEU A 65 7.79 3.05 5.44
C LEU A 65 8.89 2.16 6.05
N SER A 66 9.42 2.58 7.20
CA SER A 66 10.42 1.87 8.01
C SER A 66 9.83 0.79 8.91
N ALA A 67 8.52 0.51 8.83
CA ALA A 67 7.81 -0.51 9.60
C ALA A 67 7.92 -0.40 11.14
N ASN A 68 8.21 0.78 11.67
CA ASN A 68 8.46 1.00 13.11
C ASN A 68 7.31 1.71 13.84
N GLN A 69 6.29 2.18 13.12
CA GLN A 69 5.15 2.90 13.68
C GLN A 69 3.87 2.45 12.99
N ASP A 70 2.79 2.27 13.75
CA ASP A 70 1.47 2.02 13.17
C ASP A 70 0.99 3.22 12.38
N LYS A 71 0.43 2.97 11.19
CA LYS A 71 0.01 4.03 10.27
C LYS A 71 -0.99 5.00 10.92
N SER A 72 -1.91 4.48 11.74
CA SER A 72 -2.91 5.25 12.49
C SER A 72 -2.32 6.14 13.59
N ALA A 73 -1.11 5.83 14.08
CA ALA A 73 -0.43 6.59 15.12
C ALA A 73 0.41 7.75 14.55
N ILE A 74 0.64 7.80 13.23
CA ILE A 74 1.46 8.83 12.59
C ILE A 74 0.72 10.17 12.61
N LYS A 75 1.33 11.17 13.25
CA LYS A 75 0.81 12.56 13.29
C LYS A 75 1.68 13.46 12.43
N ARG A 76 1.06 14.15 11.46
CA ARG A 76 1.74 15.16 10.63
C ARG A 76 1.56 16.54 11.27
N ARG A 77 2.62 17.32 11.36
CA ARG A 77 2.52 18.71 11.82
C ARG A 77 1.92 19.57 10.71
N PRO A 78 0.93 20.42 11.01
CA PRO A 78 0.43 21.37 10.03
C PRO A 78 1.49 22.46 9.80
N TRP A 79 1.77 22.77 8.54
CA TRP A 79 2.67 23.85 8.15
C TRP A 79 1.92 24.89 7.34
N LYS A 80 2.24 26.16 7.55
CA LYS A 80 1.81 27.27 6.69
C LYS A 80 2.88 27.44 5.60
N VAL A 81 2.48 27.28 4.35
CA VAL A 81 3.35 27.43 3.17
C VAL A 81 3.07 28.81 2.56
N GLU A 82 4.12 29.59 2.29
CA GLU A 82 4.01 31.02 1.94
C GLU A 82 3.33 31.30 0.59
N ASP A 83 3.41 30.36 -0.37
CA ASP A 83 2.87 30.52 -1.73
C ASP A 83 1.79 29.47 -2.08
N ARG A 84 0.95 29.12 -1.11
CA ARG A 84 -0.11 28.13 -1.32
C ARG A 84 -1.32 28.79 -2.00
N SER A 85 -1.22 29.02 -3.30
CA SER A 85 -2.30 29.55 -4.14
C SER A 85 -3.25 28.44 -4.59
N GLY A 86 -4.17 28.02 -3.71
CA GLY A 86 -5.26 27.08 -4.04
C GLY A 86 -5.37 25.86 -3.11
N PRO A 87 -6.45 25.06 -3.22
CA PRO A 87 -6.53 23.77 -2.55
C PRO A 87 -5.39 22.87 -3.02
N GLU A 88 -4.82 22.08 -2.11
CA GLU A 88 -3.83 21.07 -2.47
C GLU A 88 -4.37 20.21 -3.61
N PRO A 89 -3.55 19.86 -4.63
CA PRO A 89 -3.97 18.89 -5.62
C PRO A 89 -4.37 17.63 -4.84
N SER A 90 -5.63 17.20 -5.01
CA SER A 90 -6.13 16.00 -4.36
C SER A 90 -5.37 14.82 -4.94
N THR A 91 -4.25 14.45 -4.31
CA THR A 91 -3.54 13.22 -4.66
C THR A 91 -4.51 12.09 -4.44
N VAL A 92 -4.81 11.33 -5.49
CA VAL A 92 -5.61 10.11 -5.39
C VAL A 92 -4.81 9.15 -4.52
N ARG A 93 -5.36 8.77 -3.37
CA ARG A 93 -4.72 7.86 -2.41
C ARG A 93 -5.58 6.63 -2.17
N GLY A 94 -4.92 5.52 -1.86
CA GLY A 94 -5.60 4.32 -1.44
C GLY A 94 -6.37 4.50 -0.13
N GLY A 95 -7.54 3.90 -0.04
CA GLY A 95 -8.33 3.88 1.18
C GLY A 95 -7.69 3.05 2.31
N PRO A 96 -8.26 3.15 3.53
CA PRO A 96 -7.94 2.24 4.63
C PRO A 96 -8.13 0.77 4.21
N VAL A 97 -7.24 -0.11 4.67
CA VAL A 97 -7.40 -1.55 4.41
C VAL A 97 -8.44 -2.13 5.36
N ASP A 98 -9.45 -2.81 4.83
CA ASP A 98 -10.35 -3.67 5.60
C ASP A 98 -9.66 -5.02 5.87
N PRO A 99 -9.42 -5.38 7.15
CA PRO A 99 -8.81 -6.66 7.53
C PRO A 99 -9.59 -7.90 7.05
N SER A 100 -10.89 -7.78 6.80
CA SER A 100 -11.74 -8.90 6.36
C SER A 100 -11.67 -9.10 4.84
N ALA A 101 -11.67 -8.00 4.09
CA ALA A 101 -11.55 -8.02 2.63
C ALA A 101 -10.14 -8.41 2.18
N LEU A 102 -9.10 -7.94 2.90
CA LEU A 102 -7.68 -8.11 2.53
C LEU A 102 -7.37 -7.59 1.11
N VAL A 103 -7.96 -6.44 0.79
CA VAL A 103 -7.74 -5.72 -0.47
C VAL A 103 -7.00 -4.42 -0.16
N VAL A 104 -5.87 -4.21 -0.84
CA VAL A 104 -5.05 -3.00 -0.70
C VAL A 104 -5.29 -2.10 -1.91
N GLU A 105 -5.67 -0.85 -1.66
CA GLU A 105 -5.71 0.18 -2.69
C GLU A 105 -4.39 0.96 -2.71
N LEU A 106 -3.86 1.25 -3.90
CA LEU A 106 -2.69 2.11 -4.09
C LEU A 106 -3.03 3.21 -5.09
N GLY A 107 -2.73 4.46 -4.74
CA GLY A 107 -2.73 5.58 -5.68
C GLY A 107 -1.37 5.79 -6.35
N PRO A 108 -1.29 6.68 -7.34
CA PRO A 108 -0.02 7.04 -8.00
C PRO A 108 1.09 7.39 -7.01
N MET A 109 2.28 6.86 -7.25
CA MET A 109 3.48 7.00 -6.40
C MET A 109 3.32 6.59 -4.92
N GLU A 110 2.27 5.86 -4.55
CA GLU A 110 2.12 5.38 -3.18
C GLU A 110 2.93 4.11 -2.91
N ILE A 111 3.61 4.10 -1.77
CA ILE A 111 4.20 2.89 -1.19
C ILE A 111 3.48 2.60 0.12
N ARG A 112 2.91 1.40 0.23
CA ARG A 112 2.23 0.94 1.44
C ARG A 112 2.98 -0.22 2.06
N THR A 113 3.24 -0.13 3.35
CA THR A 113 3.98 -1.10 4.15
C THR A 113 3.05 -1.81 5.10
N PHE A 114 3.10 -3.14 5.10
CA PHE A 114 2.28 -3.99 5.93
C PHE A 114 3.14 -5.00 6.69
N ILE A 115 2.70 -5.31 7.90
CA ILE A 115 3.14 -6.48 8.65
C ILE A 115 1.96 -7.45 8.66
N LEU A 116 2.21 -8.67 8.19
CA LEU A 116 1.24 -9.74 8.09
C LEU A 116 1.59 -10.86 9.07
N GLN A 117 0.58 -11.44 9.70
CA GLN A 117 0.72 -12.72 10.39
C GLN A 117 0.06 -13.80 9.56
N VAL A 118 0.83 -14.82 9.17
CA VAL A 118 0.42 -15.92 8.29
C VAL A 118 0.34 -17.27 9.00
#